data_AF-A0A1V4Q810-F1
#
_entry.id   AF-A0A1V4Q810-F1
#
_cell.length_a   1.000
_cell.length_b   1.000
_cell.length_c   1.000
_cell.angle_alpha   90.00
_cell.angle_beta   90.00
_cell.angle_gamma   90.00
#
_symmetry.space_group_name_H-M   'P 1'
#
loop_
_entity.id
_entity.type
_entity.pdbx_description
1 polymer ?
#
loop_
_entity_poly.entity_id
_entity_poly.type
_entity_poly.pdbx_seq_one_letter_code
_entity_poly.pdbx_strand_id
1 'polypeptide(L)'
;RLGVEPVTRFTQDDLSGAAAFVRGQTGVTLISWEHHRIRGLIQEFGKVTPSPRDWPDDRFDMVWLLRPSETGWALDEMAQLLLHGDRTV
;
A
#
# COMPACT_ATOMS: atom_id res chain seq x y z
N ARG A 1 6.33 15.14 10.94
CA ARG A 1 4.97 15.28 10.35
C ARG A 1 5.14 15.63 8.87
N LEU A 2 4.43 14.95 7.96
CA LEU A 2 4.62 15.08 6.49
C LEU A 2 4.03 16.38 5.88
N GLY A 3 3.50 17.30 6.70
CA GLY A 3 2.94 18.58 6.22
C GLY A 3 1.64 18.46 5.43
N VAL A 4 1.02 17.28 5.40
CA VAL A 4 -0.27 17.01 4.73
C VAL A 4 -1.34 16.62 5.74
N GLU A 5 -2.59 16.98 5.46
CA GLU A 5 -3.74 16.54 6.24
C GLU A 5 -4.21 15.16 5.75
N PRO A 6 -4.29 14.14 6.64
CA PRO A 6 -4.66 12.79 6.24
C PRO A 6 -6.16 12.70 5.95
N VAL A 7 -6.51 11.89 4.94
CA VAL A 7 -7.90 11.51 4.66
C VAL A 7 -8.24 10.27 5.51
N THR A 8 -9.15 10.41 6.48
CA THR A 8 -9.46 9.36 7.49
C THR A 8 -10.91 8.90 7.48
N ARG A 9 -11.66 9.18 6.41
CA ARG A 9 -13.11 8.89 6.30
C ARG A 9 -13.47 7.45 5.94
N PHE A 10 -12.47 6.61 5.62
CA PHE A 10 -12.67 5.22 5.21
C PHE A 10 -12.40 4.29 6.40
N THR A 11 -13.22 3.27 6.58
CA THR A 11 -12.97 2.21 7.56
C THR A 11 -11.99 1.21 6.97
N GLN A 12 -11.34 0.40 7.83
CA GLN A 12 -10.39 -0.64 7.40
C GLN A 12 -10.98 -1.65 6.39
N ASP A 13 -12.31 -1.84 6.40
CA ASP A 13 -13.00 -2.77 5.51
C ASP A 13 -13.48 -2.11 4.20
N ASP A 14 -13.42 -0.78 4.07
CA ASP A 14 -13.83 -0.05 2.86
C ASP A 14 -12.71 0.02 1.81
N LEU A 15 -12.28 -1.16 1.36
CA LEU A 15 -11.14 -1.30 0.44
C LEU A 15 -11.45 -0.72 -0.94
N SER A 16 -12.62 -1.03 -1.50
CA SER A 16 -13.01 -0.61 -2.84
C SER A 16 -13.27 0.90 -2.90
N GLY A 17 -13.90 1.47 -1.87
CA GLY A 17 -14.12 2.91 -1.74
C GLY A 17 -12.81 3.69 -1.60
N ALA A 18 -11.90 3.21 -0.75
CA ALA A 18 -10.56 3.79 -0.62
C ALA A 18 -9.77 3.73 -1.94
N ALA A 19 -9.73 2.57 -2.61
CA ALA A 19 -9.03 2.41 -3.88
C ALA A 19 -9.62 3.31 -4.99
N ALA A 20 -10.95 3.40 -5.08
CA ALA A 20 -11.62 4.30 -6.03
C ALA A 20 -11.28 5.78 -5.77
N PHE A 21 -11.24 6.18 -4.50
CA PHE A 21 -10.84 7.54 -4.13
C PHE A 21 -9.39 7.83 -4.52
N VAL A 22 -8.46 6.92 -4.23
CA VAL A 22 -7.04 7.08 -4.59
C VAL A 22 -6.84 7.16 -6.09
N ARG A 23 -7.55 6.34 -6.89
CA ARG A 23 -7.49 6.40 -8.37
C ARG A 23 -7.91 7.75 -8.94
N GLY A 24 -8.73 8.51 -8.21
CA GLY A 24 -9.13 9.87 -8.58
C GLY A 24 -8.13 10.96 -8.20
N GLN A 25 -7.06 10.62 -7.46
CA GLN A 25 -6.04 11.59 -7.04
C GLN A 25 -4.94 11.72 -8.09
N THR A 26 -4.31 12.90 -8.12
CA THR A 26 -3.13 13.16 -8.95
C THR A 26 -1.86 13.11 -8.12
N GLY A 27 -0.77 12.60 -8.70
CA GLY A 27 0.53 12.54 -8.05
C GLY A 27 0.71 11.29 -7.18
N VAL A 28 1.84 11.24 -6.47
CA VAL A 28 2.19 10.11 -5.61
C VAL A 28 1.32 10.14 -4.34
N THR A 29 0.61 9.04 -4.08
CA THR A 29 -0.24 8.90 -2.89
C THR A 29 0.39 7.90 -1.92
N LEU A 30 0.58 8.32 -0.66
CA LEU A 30 0.92 7.42 0.44
C LEU A 30 -0.38 6.91 1.08
N ILE A 31 -0.51 5.59 1.18
CA ILE A 31 -1.64 4.94 1.84
C ILE A 31 -1.10 4.24 3.09
N SER A 32 -1.69 4.54 4.25
CA SER A 32 -1.47 3.79 5.48
C SER A 32 -2.76 3.07 5.84
N TRP A 33 -2.66 1.77 6.11
CA TRP A 33 -3.81 0.90 6.28
C TRP A 33 -3.50 -0.22 7.27
N GLU A 34 -4.54 -0.95 7.70
CA GLU A 34 -4.39 -2.16 8.53
C GLU A 34 -3.72 -3.26 7.70
N HIS A 35 -2.70 -3.93 8.26
CA HIS A 35 -1.77 -4.77 7.49
C HIS A 35 -2.41 -6.04 6.94
N HIS A 36 -3.38 -6.65 7.64
CA HIS A 36 -4.15 -7.79 7.10
C HIS A 36 -5.05 -7.40 5.94
N ARG A 37 -5.38 -6.11 5.80
CA ARG A 37 -6.18 -5.58 4.70
C ARG A 37 -5.38 -5.03 3.52
N ILE A 38 -4.08 -4.77 3.65
CA ILE A 38 -3.24 -4.16 2.59
C ILE A 38 -3.28 -4.99 1.30
N ARG A 39 -3.20 -6.33 1.38
CA ARG A 39 -3.27 -7.19 0.20
C ARG A 39 -4.57 -6.99 -0.57
N GLY A 40 -5.71 -7.01 0.13
CA GLY A 40 -7.03 -6.80 -0.46
C GLY A 40 -7.16 -5.41 -1.07
N LEU A 41 -6.69 -4.38 -0.37
CA LEU A 41 -6.69 -3.00 -0.87
C LEU A 41 -5.92 -2.87 -2.19
N ILE A 42 -4.76 -3.53 -2.31
CA ILE A 42 -3.92 -3.46 -3.50
C ILE A 42 -4.55 -4.19 -4.69
N GLN A 43 -5.30 -5.28 -4.44
CA GLN A 43 -6.05 -5.98 -5.47
C GLN A 43 -7.18 -5.12 -6.07
N GLU A 44 -7.76 -4.18 -5.30
CA GLU A 44 -8.77 -3.25 -5.80
C GLU A 44 -8.23 -2.27 -6.85
N PHE A 45 -6.90 -2.12 -7.00
CA PHE A 45 -6.29 -1.30 -8.06
C PHE A 45 -6.22 -2.00 -9.42
N GLY A 46 -6.57 -3.29 -9.49
CA GLY A 46 -6.57 -4.10 -10.72
C GLY A 46 -5.40 -5.09 -10.76
N LYS A 47 -4.87 -5.36 -11.96
CA LYS A 47 -3.76 -6.31 -12.13
C LYS A 47 -2.49 -5.76 -11.50
N VAL A 48 -1.89 -6.52 -10.59
CA VAL A 48 -0.63 -6.22 -9.91
C VAL A 48 0.36 -7.34 -10.19
N THR A 49 1.61 -7.02 -10.50
CA THR A 49 2.66 -7.99 -10.83
C THR A 49 3.97 -7.66 -10.08
N PRO A 50 4.54 -8.60 -9.30
CA PRO A 50 3.98 -9.92 -8.96
C PRO A 50 2.67 -9.81 -8.17
N SER A 51 1.92 -10.92 -8.06
CA SER A 51 0.72 -10.94 -7.22
C SER A 51 1.10 -10.58 -5.78
N PRO A 52 0.36 -9.68 -5.10
CA PRO A 52 0.65 -9.33 -3.72
C PRO A 52 0.50 -10.57 -2.82
N ARG A 53 1.47 -10.73 -1.92
CA ARG A 53 1.44 -11.72 -0.83
C ARG A 53 0.69 -11.12 0.36
N ASP A 54 0.53 -11.86 1.44
CA ASP A 54 0.07 -11.27 2.71
C ASP A 54 1.19 -10.44 3.33
N TRP A 55 0.81 -9.34 3.99
CA TRP A 55 1.76 -8.54 4.75
C TRP A 55 2.21 -9.34 5.99
N PRO A 56 3.52 -9.48 6.28
CA PRO A 56 3.95 -10.28 7.43
C PRO A 56 3.59 -9.64 8.77
N ASP A 57 3.05 -10.42 9.71
CA ASP A 57 2.57 -9.95 11.02
C ASP A 57 3.65 -9.24 11.85
N ASP A 58 4.93 -9.60 11.68
CA ASP A 58 6.07 -9.08 12.44
C ASP A 58 6.80 -7.92 11.73
N ARG A 59 6.27 -7.41 10.60
CA ARG A 59 6.92 -6.37 9.80
C ARG A 59 6.15 -5.06 9.85
N PHE A 60 6.74 -4.05 10.47
CA PHE A 60 6.22 -2.67 10.51
C PHE A 60 7.11 -1.67 9.76
N ASP A 61 8.17 -2.19 9.15
CA ASP A 61 9.33 -1.50 8.58
C ASP A 61 9.40 -1.68 7.05
N MET A 62 8.27 -1.82 6.37
CA MET A 62 8.24 -1.94 4.92
C MET A 62 7.17 -1.06 4.29
N VAL A 63 7.35 -0.79 3.01
CA VAL A 63 6.32 -0.21 2.15
C VAL A 63 6.24 -1.03 0.86
N TRP A 64 5.05 -1.10 0.30
CA TRP A 64 4.85 -1.60 -1.04
C TRP A 64 4.72 -0.41 -2.00
N LEU A 65 5.54 -0.42 -3.05
CA LEU A 65 5.51 0.58 -4.10
C LEU A 65 4.77 0.02 -5.30
N LEU A 66 3.65 0.67 -5.67
CA LEU A 66 2.93 0.39 -6.90
C LEU A 66 3.34 1.41 -7.96
N ARG A 67 3.92 0.94 -9.07
CA ARG A 67 4.27 1.77 -10.23
C ARG A 67 3.39 1.40 -11.43
N PRO A 68 2.84 2.37 -12.19
CA PRO A 68 2.11 2.05 -13.41
C PRO A 68 2.97 1.23 -14.37
N SER A 69 2.35 0.27 -15.04
CA SER A 69 2.94 -0.60 -16.06
C SER A 69 1.97 -0.78 -17.23
N GLU A 70 2.40 -1.40 -18.32
CA GLU A 70 1.58 -1.60 -19.52
C GLU A 70 0.25 -2.33 -19.26
N THR A 71 0.21 -3.22 -18.27
CA THR A 71 -0.98 -4.05 -18.00
C THR A 71 -1.58 -3.88 -16.61
N GLY A 72 -1.21 -2.82 -15.89
CA GLY A 72 -1.65 -2.57 -14.52
C GLY A 72 -0.53 -1.99 -13.67
N TRP A 73 -0.19 -2.62 -12.55
CA TRP A 73 0.81 -2.12 -11.62
C TRP A 73 1.98 -3.10 -11.42
N ALA A 74 3.20 -2.58 -11.47
CA ALA A 74 4.38 -3.26 -10.95
C ALA A 74 4.44 -3.05 -9.43
N LEU A 75 4.68 -4.12 -8.68
CA LEU A 75 4.78 -4.12 -7.21
C LEU A 75 6.22 -4.38 -6.79
N ASP A 76 6.79 -3.45 -6.03
CA ASP A 76 8.06 -3.63 -5.33
C ASP A 76 7.83 -3.58 -3.82
N GLU A 77 8.51 -4.46 -3.07
CA GLU A 77 8.56 -4.42 -1.61
C GLU A 77 9.87 -3.72 -1.20
N MET A 78 9.76 -2.68 -0.37
CA MET A 78 10.91 -1.91 0.10
C MET A 78 10.96 -1.92 1.62
N ALA A 79 11.99 -2.56 2.19
CA ALA A 79 12.29 -2.45 3.60
C ALA A 79 12.83 -1.03 3.89
N GLN A 80 12.23 -0.36 4.87
CA GLN A 80 12.62 0.98 5.30
C GLN A 80 13.88 0.95 6.19
N LEU A 81 14.11 -0.15 6.91
CA LEU A 81 15.31 -0.37 7.74
C LEU A 81 15.55 0.75 8.78
N LEU A 82 14.48 1.24 9.41
CA LEU A 82 14.50 2.38 10.34
C LEU A 82 14.37 1.98 11.81
N LEU A 83 14.01 0.72 12.12
CA LEU A 83 13.74 0.22 13.45
C LEU A 83 14.66 -0.94 13.85
N HIS A 84 14.69 -1.23 15.16
CA HIS A 84 15.38 -2.40 15.70
C HIS A 84 14.63 -3.68 15.31
N GLY A 85 15.33 -4.62 14.67
CA GLY A 85 14.78 -5.90 14.24
C GLY A 85 14.53 -6.02 12.73
N ASP A 86 14.77 -4.94 11.98
CA ASP A 86 14.53 -4.86 10.54
C ASP A 86 15.41 -5.85 9.74
N ARG A 87 14.83 -6.45 8.70
CA ARG A 87 15.46 -7.48 7.87
C ARG A 87 15.45 -7.06 6.40
N THR A 88 16.55 -7.34 5.69
CA THR A 88 16.64 -7.16 4.24
C THR A 88 15.91 -8.30 3.52
N VAL A 89 14.61 -8.08 3.33
CA VAL A 89 13.63 -8.83 2.51
C VAL A 89 13.55 -10.35 2.76
#